data_AF-A0A176EZ99-F1
#
_entry.id   AF-A0A176EZ99-F1
#
_cell.length_a   1.000
_cell.length_b   1.000
_cell.length_c   1.000
_cell.angle_alpha   90.00
_cell.angle_beta   90.00
_cell.angle_gamma   90.00
#
_symmetry.space_group_name_H-M   'P 1'
#
loop_
_entity.id
_entity.type
_entity.pdbx_description
1 polymer ?
#
loop_
_entity_poly.entity_id
_entity_poly.type
_entity_poly.pdbx_seq_one_letter_code
_entity_poly.pdbx_strand_id
1 'polypeptide(L)'
;MTTTPTTKETAFQQGAADERARIGAILTCEAAEGREAQARSLALETDLSPEAAAKVLEASPKASAVLSIEERAQGEAEIGGDGPMAPETAADRAWGKAAKAVRAGDLQPD
;
A
#
# COMPACT_ATOMS: atom_id res chain seq x y z
N MET A 1 26.31 -50.75 -17.69
CA MET A 1 26.37 -49.77 -18.79
C MET A 1 26.21 -48.39 -18.18
N THR A 2 27.32 -47.68 -17.92
CA THR A 2 27.30 -46.31 -17.40
C THR A 2 27.32 -45.37 -18.59
N THR A 3 26.17 -44.79 -18.92
CA THR A 3 26.07 -43.73 -19.93
C THR A 3 26.66 -42.46 -19.35
N THR A 4 27.77 -41.99 -19.91
CA THR A 4 28.34 -40.67 -19.61
C THR A 4 27.39 -39.60 -20.15
N PRO A 5 26.91 -38.65 -19.32
CA PRO A 5 26.06 -37.57 -19.80
C PRO A 5 26.82 -36.71 -20.81
N THR A 6 26.14 -36.28 -21.87
CA THR A 6 26.74 -35.39 -22.88
C THR A 6 26.86 -33.96 -22.34
N THR A 7 27.78 -33.17 -22.90
CA THR A 7 28.02 -31.77 -22.46
C THR A 7 26.75 -30.92 -22.44
N LYS A 8 25.87 -31.10 -23.44
CA LYS A 8 24.58 -30.37 -23.51
C LYS A 8 23.66 -30.75 -22.37
N GLU A 9 23.52 -32.04 -22.08
CA GLU A 9 22.69 -32.54 -21.00
C GLU A 9 23.17 -32.03 -19.63
N THR A 10 24.50 -31.95 -19.44
CA THR A 10 25.10 -31.39 -18.23
C THR A 10 24.78 -29.89 -18.11
N ALA A 11 24.87 -29.12 -19.19
CA ALA A 11 24.55 -27.69 -19.18
C ALA A 11 23.06 -27.41 -18.86
N PHE A 12 22.14 -28.21 -19.39
CA PHE A 12 20.71 -28.09 -19.06
C PHE A 12 20.43 -28.39 -17.58
N GLN A 13 21.05 -29.43 -17.03
CA GLN A 13 20.88 -29.77 -15.61
C GLN A 13 21.44 -28.67 -14.71
N GLN A 14 22.61 -28.12 -15.05
CA GLN A 14 23.20 -27.01 -14.32
C GLN A 14 22.30 -25.77 -14.35
N GLY A 15 21.83 -25.35 -15.52
CA GLY A 15 20.93 -24.20 -15.63
C GLY A 15 19.62 -24.40 -14.85
N ALA A 16 19.05 -25.60 -14.88
CA ALA A 16 17.86 -25.91 -14.09
C ALA A 16 18.13 -25.87 -12.57
N ALA A 17 19.31 -26.31 -12.13
CA ALA A 17 19.73 -26.26 -10.73
C ALA A 17 19.97 -24.81 -10.27
N ASP A 18 20.67 -24.03 -11.08
CA ASP A 18 20.97 -22.62 -10.81
C ASP A 18 19.68 -21.80 -10.71
N GLU A 19 18.72 -22.03 -11.61
CA GLU A 19 17.44 -21.33 -11.59
C GLU A 19 16.59 -21.71 -10.36
N ARG A 20 16.54 -23.00 -10.00
CA ARG A 20 15.86 -23.44 -8.78
C ARG A 20 16.51 -22.84 -7.53
N ALA A 21 17.84 -22.74 -7.50
CA ALA A 21 18.56 -22.10 -6.41
C ALA A 21 18.23 -20.61 -6.30
N ARG A 22 18.17 -19.89 -7.43
CA ARG A 22 17.76 -18.49 -7.50
C ARG A 22 16.35 -18.28 -6.97
N ILE A 23 15.38 -19.05 -7.47
CA ILE A 23 13.97 -19.00 -7.04
C ILE A 23 13.87 -19.29 -5.53
N GLY A 24 14.54 -20.36 -5.08
CA GLY A 24 14.55 -20.74 -3.67
C GLY A 24 15.10 -19.62 -2.77
N ALA A 25 16.18 -18.98 -3.18
CA ALA A 25 16.78 -17.88 -2.44
C ALA A 25 15.83 -16.67 -2.31
N ILE A 26 15.07 -16.33 -3.36
CA ILE A 26 14.09 -15.23 -3.31
C ILE A 26 12.93 -15.59 -2.37
N LEU A 27 12.38 -16.81 -2.50
CA LEU A 27 11.21 -17.23 -1.72
C LEU A 27 11.49 -17.44 -0.23
N THR A 28 12.75 -17.64 0.15
CA THR A 28 13.16 -17.94 1.54
C THR A 28 13.96 -16.83 2.20
N CYS A 29 14.19 -15.70 1.52
CA CYS A 29 14.87 -14.56 2.12
C CYS A 29 14.00 -13.89 3.20
N GLU A 30 14.63 -13.26 4.20
CA GLU A 30 13.93 -12.60 5.31
C GLU A 30 12.97 -11.50 4.82
N ALA A 31 13.33 -10.78 3.76
CA ALA A 31 12.50 -9.73 3.18
C ALA A 31 11.15 -10.24 2.63
N ALA A 32 11.05 -11.54 2.30
CA ALA A 32 9.82 -12.16 1.81
C ALA A 32 8.75 -12.35 2.90
N GLU A 33 9.11 -12.27 4.19
CA GLU A 33 8.18 -12.45 5.30
C GLU A 33 7.10 -11.35 5.32
N GLY A 34 5.84 -11.77 5.23
CA GLY A 34 4.69 -10.89 5.07
C GLY A 34 4.57 -10.27 3.67
N ARG A 35 5.31 -10.78 2.67
CA ARG A 35 5.31 -10.33 1.26
C ARG A 35 5.36 -11.51 0.30
N GLU A 36 4.85 -12.66 0.71
CA GLU A 36 5.02 -13.94 0.03
C GLU A 36 4.43 -13.94 -1.39
N ALA A 37 3.31 -13.23 -1.59
CA ALA A 37 2.71 -13.04 -2.90
C ALA A 37 3.65 -12.27 -3.85
N GLN A 38 4.25 -11.17 -3.38
CA GLN A 38 5.18 -10.37 -4.17
C GLN A 38 6.49 -11.14 -4.43
N ALA A 39 7.01 -11.85 -3.43
CA ALA A 39 8.20 -12.68 -3.59
C ALA A 39 7.99 -13.78 -4.65
N ARG A 40 6.79 -14.40 -4.70
CA ARG A 40 6.43 -15.36 -5.76
C ARG A 40 6.44 -14.72 -7.16
N SER A 41 5.82 -13.55 -7.32
CA SER A 41 5.85 -12.86 -8.62
C SER A 41 7.26 -12.49 -9.04
N LEU A 42 8.09 -11.97 -8.13
CA LEU A 42 9.48 -11.65 -8.46
C LEU A 42 10.28 -12.91 -8.85
N ALA A 43 10.11 -14.02 -8.13
CA ALA A 43 10.86 -15.24 -8.39
C ALA A 43 10.45 -15.93 -9.71
N LEU A 44 9.16 -15.90 -10.07
CA LEU A 44 8.63 -16.68 -11.19
C LEU A 44 8.44 -15.89 -12.48
N GLU A 45 8.33 -14.56 -12.37
CA GLU A 45 7.98 -13.68 -13.50
C GLU A 45 9.14 -12.76 -13.90
N THR A 46 10.27 -12.78 -13.18
CA THR A 46 11.42 -11.92 -13.46
C THR A 46 12.76 -12.66 -13.36
N ASP A 47 13.80 -12.10 -13.98
CA ASP A 47 15.18 -12.59 -13.94
C ASP A 47 16.05 -11.88 -12.88
N LEU A 48 15.43 -11.26 -11.87
CA LEU A 48 16.19 -10.57 -10.81
C LEU A 48 17.09 -11.53 -10.02
N SER A 49 18.26 -11.05 -9.61
CA SER A 49 19.08 -11.74 -8.62
C SER A 49 18.37 -11.73 -7.25
N PRO A 50 18.71 -12.67 -6.35
CA PRO A 50 18.12 -12.70 -5.00
C PRO A 50 18.31 -11.38 -4.24
N GLU A 51 19.47 -10.74 -4.39
CA GLU A 51 19.78 -9.46 -3.73
C GLU A 51 18.95 -8.30 -4.28
N ALA A 52 18.71 -8.28 -5.60
CA ALA A 52 17.88 -7.25 -6.23
C ALA A 52 16.41 -7.42 -5.84
N ALA A 53 15.91 -8.65 -5.84
CA ALA A 53 14.56 -8.95 -5.38
C ALA A 53 14.36 -8.59 -3.90
N ALA A 54 15.33 -8.88 -3.03
CA ALA A 54 15.27 -8.51 -1.62
C ALA A 54 15.11 -7.00 -1.43
N LYS A 55 15.86 -6.17 -2.16
CA LYS A 55 15.71 -4.70 -2.11
C LYS A 55 14.31 -4.23 -2.52
N VAL A 56 13.71 -4.87 -3.53
CA VAL A 56 12.33 -4.56 -3.95
C VAL A 56 11.33 -4.93 -2.86
N LEU A 57 11.49 -6.10 -2.23
CA LEU A 57 10.65 -6.55 -1.13
C LEU A 57 10.78 -5.63 0.09
N GLU A 58 11.99 -5.24 0.48
CA GLU A 58 12.23 -4.31 1.60
C GLU A 58 11.59 -2.93 1.39
N ALA A 59 11.62 -2.42 0.16
CA ALA A 59 10.96 -1.17 -0.20
C ALA A 59 9.42 -1.28 -0.27
N SER A 60 8.88 -2.49 -0.28
CA SER A 60 7.45 -2.74 -0.39
C SER A 60 6.79 -2.87 0.98
N PRO A 61 5.54 -2.43 1.14
CA PRO A 61 4.79 -2.67 2.37
C PRO A 61 4.58 -4.17 2.56
N LYS A 62 4.57 -4.61 3.83
CA LYS A 62 4.04 -5.95 4.16
C LYS A 62 2.57 -5.99 3.77
N ALA A 63 2.09 -7.17 3.35
CA ALA A 63 0.68 -7.39 3.14
C ALA A 63 -0.06 -7.08 4.45
N SER A 64 -0.90 -6.04 4.42
CA SER A 64 -1.76 -5.73 5.55
C SER A 64 -2.80 -6.83 5.67
N ALA A 65 -3.09 -7.25 6.90
CA ALA A 65 -4.37 -7.89 7.18
C ALA A 65 -5.46 -6.93 6.69
N VAL A 66 -6.33 -7.40 5.80
CA VAL A 66 -7.51 -6.64 5.42
C VAL A 66 -8.43 -6.67 6.62
N LEU A 67 -8.49 -5.56 7.35
CA LEU A 67 -9.42 -5.40 8.46
C LEU A 67 -10.85 -5.56 7.94
N SER A 68 -11.67 -6.26 8.70
CA SER A 68 -13.11 -6.34 8.48
C SER A 68 -13.71 -4.93 8.52
N ILE A 69 -14.93 -4.80 8.00
CA ILE A 69 -15.68 -3.54 8.07
C ILE A 69 -15.89 -3.14 9.54
N GLU A 70 -16.17 -4.11 10.41
CA GLU A 70 -16.40 -3.91 11.84
C GLU A 70 -15.10 -3.46 12.54
N GLU A 71 -13.97 -4.08 12.23
CA GLU A 71 -12.66 -3.74 12.80
C GLU A 71 -12.20 -2.33 12.38
N ARG A 72 -12.52 -1.92 11.15
CA ARG A 72 -12.30 -0.52 10.72
C ARG A 72 -13.23 0.44 11.45
N ALA A 73 -14.52 0.14 11.53
CA ALA A 73 -15.50 1.02 12.18
C ALA A 73 -15.19 1.28 13.66
N GLN A 74 -14.55 0.33 14.35
CA GLN A 74 -14.14 0.48 15.75
C GLN A 74 -12.89 1.37 15.94
N GLY A 75 -12.04 1.50 14.92
CA GLY A 75 -10.80 2.29 14.98
C GLY A 75 -10.94 3.72 14.48
N GLU A 76 -12.04 4.05 13.82
CA GLU A 76 -12.37 5.41 13.38
C GLU A 76 -12.88 6.21 14.60
N ALA A 77 -12.23 7.33 14.90
CA ALA A 77 -12.79 8.28 15.85
C ALA A 77 -14.11 8.80 15.27
N GLU A 78 -15.22 8.62 16.00
CA GLU A 78 -16.50 9.21 15.59
C GLU A 78 -16.36 10.74 15.54
N ILE A 79 -16.18 11.28 14.33
CA ILE A 79 -16.43 12.69 14.03
C ILE A 79 -17.96 12.82 14.02
N GLY A 80 -18.55 12.83 15.22
CA GLY A 80 -19.93 13.27 15.46
C GLY A 80 -20.02 14.77 15.15
N GLY A 81 -21.08 15.27 14.52
CA GLY A 81 -22.44 15.03 14.97
C GLY A 81 -22.71 15.92 16.17
N ASP A 82 -23.02 17.20 15.90
CA ASP A 82 -23.45 18.27 16.80
C ASP A 82 -22.94 18.21 18.25
N GLY A 83 -21.68 18.63 18.46
CA GLY A 83 -21.26 19.15 19.76
C GLY A 83 -22.16 20.34 20.17
N PRO A 84 -22.32 20.64 21.48
CA PRO A 84 -23.23 21.68 21.94
C PRO A 84 -22.91 22.99 21.22
N MET A 85 -23.94 23.58 20.58
CA MET A 85 -23.84 24.81 19.78
C MET A 85 -22.87 25.78 20.45
N ALA A 86 -21.69 25.93 19.86
CA ALA A 86 -20.69 26.86 20.35
C ALA A 86 -21.34 28.26 20.46
N PRO A 87 -21.05 29.03 21.51
CA PRO A 87 -21.65 30.35 21.67
C PRO A 87 -21.32 31.19 20.43
N GLU A 88 -22.35 31.80 19.84
CA GLU A 88 -22.25 32.54 18.57
C GLU A 88 -20.96 33.36 18.50
N THR A 89 -20.19 33.11 17.47
CA THR A 89 -18.93 33.81 17.26
C THR A 89 -19.19 35.22 16.74
N ALA A 90 -18.17 36.08 16.82
CA ALA A 90 -18.26 37.41 16.20
C ALA A 90 -18.47 37.33 14.68
N ALA A 91 -18.00 36.24 14.04
CA ALA A 91 -18.24 35.97 12.63
C ALA A 91 -19.73 35.71 12.37
N ASP A 92 -20.38 34.86 13.16
CA ASP A 92 -21.83 34.56 13.01
C ASP A 92 -22.69 35.83 13.11
N ARG A 93 -22.35 36.72 14.06
CA ARG A 93 -23.02 38.02 14.19
C ARG A 93 -22.75 38.96 13.02
N ALA A 94 -21.55 38.92 12.42
CA ALA A 94 -21.21 39.75 11.27
C ALA A 94 -21.99 39.32 10.02
N TRP A 95 -22.10 38.01 9.78
CA TRP A 95 -22.88 37.46 8.68
C TRP A 95 -24.38 37.74 8.84
N GLY A 96 -24.93 37.63 10.06
CA GLY A 96 -26.32 37.99 10.34
C GLY A 96 -26.62 39.47 10.08
N LYS A 97 -25.69 40.38 10.43
CA LYS A 97 -25.82 41.81 10.14
C LYS A 97 -25.75 42.10 8.63
N ALA A 98 -24.82 41.47 7.91
CA ALA A 98 -24.69 41.62 6.46
C ALA A 98 -25.95 41.12 5.72
N ALA A 99 -26.47 39.94 6.09
CA ALA A 99 -27.69 39.40 5.50
C ALA A 99 -28.91 40.30 5.75
N LYS A 100 -28.99 40.93 6.94
CA LYS A 100 -30.04 41.91 7.26
C LYS A 100 -29.90 43.19 6.43
N ALA A 101 -28.69 43.69 6.21
CA ALA A 101 -28.43 44.88 5.40
C ALA A 101 -28.80 44.67 3.92
N VAL A 102 -28.47 43.50 3.37
CA VAL A 102 -28.86 43.13 1.99
C VAL A 102 -30.38 43.06 1.84
N ARG A 103 -31.09 42.55 2.84
CA ARG A 103 -32.56 42.51 2.84
C ARG A 103 -33.21 43.87 3.09
N ALA A 104 -32.51 44.78 3.75
CA ALA A 104 -32.93 46.17 3.94
C ALA A 104 -32.70 47.04 2.68
N GLY A 105 -31.97 46.54 1.68
CA GLY A 105 -31.78 47.23 0.40
C GLY A 105 -30.66 48.28 0.39
N ASP A 106 -29.79 48.32 1.41
CA ASP A 106 -28.74 49.35 1.57
C ASP A 106 -27.45 49.04 0.79
N LEU A 107 -27.54 48.49 -0.43
CA LEU A 107 -26.42 48.54 -1.39
C LEU A 107 -26.68 49.70 -2.37
N GLN A 108 -26.13 50.88 -2.07
CA GLN A 108 -25.91 51.87 -3.11
C GLN A 108 -24.59 51.54 -3.82
N PRO A 109 -24.61 51.19 -5.12
CA PRO A 109 -23.39 51.20 -5.93
C PRO A 109 -22.97 52.64 -6.20
N ASP A 110 -21.66 52.89 -6.17
CA ASP A 110 -21.01 54.19 -6.50
C ASP A 110 -21.36 54.70 -7.91
#